data_AF-A0A924M725-F1
#
_entry.id   AF-A0A924M725-F1
#
_cell.length_a   1.000
_cell.length_b   1.000
_cell.length_c   1.000
_cell.angle_alpha   90.00
_cell.angle_beta   90.00
_cell.angle_gamma   90.00
#
_symmetry.space_group_name_H-M   'P 1'
#
loop_
_entity.id
_entity.type
_entity.pdbx_description
1 polymer ?
#
loop_
_entity_poly.entity_id
_entity_poly.type
_entity_poly.pdbx_seq_one_letter_code
_entity_poly.pdbx_strand_id
1 'polypeptide(L)' 'ADQFYESLLDAHQGLSREQSESFNARLVLVLANQVGSTHVLLACLKAAQESGAA' A
#
# COMPACT_ATOMS: atom_id res chain seq x y z
N ALA A 1 1.29 -0.82 -18.54
CA ALA A 1 1.01 -0.67 -17.10
C ALA A 1 2.03 0.32 -16.55
N ASP A 2 1.73 1.05 -15.48
CA ASP A 2 2.71 1.96 -14.89
C ASP A 2 3.91 1.18 -14.34
N GLN A 3 5.11 1.74 -14.50
CA GLN A 3 6.38 1.14 -14.06
C GLN A 3 6.37 0.76 -12.56
N PHE A 4 5.62 1.50 -11.75
CA PHE A 4 5.41 1.18 -10.34
C PHE A 4 4.58 -0.09 -10.13
N TYR A 5 3.52 -0.30 -10.92
CA TYR A 5 2.66 -1.46 -10.78
C TYR A 5 3.38 -2.77 -11.14
N GLU A 6 4.20 -2.74 -12.20
CA GLU A 6 5.08 -3.86 -12.56
C GLU A 6 6.08 -4.17 -11.44
N SER A 7 6.75 -3.14 -10.93
CA SER A 7 7.70 -3.29 -9.80
C SER A 7 7.03 -3.84 -8.54
N LEU A 8 5.78 -3.45 -8.28
CA LEU A 8 5.00 -3.95 -7.14
C LEU A 8 4.66 -5.43 -7.33
N LEU A 9 4.19 -5.84 -8.50
CA LEU A 9 3.90 -7.24 -8.82
C LEU A 9 5.16 -8.11 -8.69
N ASP A 10 6.28 -7.65 -9.22
CA ASP A 10 7.56 -8.36 -9.12
C ASP A 10 8.01 -8.52 -7.68
N ALA A 11 7.81 -7.51 -6.83
CA ALA A 11 8.12 -7.58 -5.40
C ALA A 11 7.26 -8.61 -4.64
N HIS A 12 6.09 -8.99 -5.17
CA HIS A 12 5.23 -10.03 -4.61
C HIS A 12 5.54 -11.43 -5.14
N GLN A 13 6.34 -11.59 -6.19
CA GLN A 13 6.64 -12.90 -6.76
C GLN A 13 7.34 -13.80 -5.74
N GLY A 14 6.82 -15.02 -5.57
CA GLY A 14 7.38 -16.03 -4.65
C GLY A 14 7.02 -15.83 -3.17
N LEU A 15 6.29 -14.77 -2.81
CA LEU A 15 5.78 -14.58 -1.45
C LEU A 15 4.53 -15.43 -1.21
N SER A 16 4.42 -16.02 -0.02
CA SER A 16 3.15 -16.54 0.48
C SER A 16 2.14 -15.40 0.67
N ARG A 17 0.88 -15.77 0.90
CA ARG A 17 -0.17 -14.80 1.23
C ARG A 17 0.19 -13.97 2.47
N GLU A 18 0.59 -14.63 3.55
CA GLU A 18 0.95 -13.95 4.81
C GLU A 18 2.17 -13.04 4.62
N GLN A 19 3.15 -13.48 3.83
CA GLN A 19 4.32 -12.68 3.49
C GLN A 19 3.95 -11.45 2.66
N SER A 20 3.02 -11.60 1.71
CA SER A 20 2.50 -10.49 0.90
C SER A 20 1.71 -9.48 1.74
N GLU A 21 0.89 -9.95 2.68
CA GLU A 21 0.18 -9.09 3.63
C GLU A 21 1.15 -8.32 4.52
N SER A 22 2.19 -8.99 5.04
CA SER A 22 3.26 -8.37 5.82
C SER A 22 4.08 -7.37 5.01
N PHE A 23 4.37 -7.68 3.74
CA PHE A 23 5.03 -6.76 2.81
C PHE A 23 4.19 -5.49 2.58
N ASN A 24 2.90 -5.64 2.33
CA ASN A 24 1.98 -4.52 2.13
C ASN A 24 1.90 -3.62 3.36
N ALA A 25 1.82 -4.20 4.57
CA ALA A 25 1.82 -3.42 5.81
C ALA A 25 3.10 -2.57 5.95
N ARG A 26 4.28 -3.15 5.67
CA ARG A 26 5.55 -2.41 5.68
C ARG A 26 5.57 -1.31 4.63
N LEU A 27 5.12 -1.61 3.40
CA LEU A 27 5.09 -0.64 2.30
C LEU A 27 4.20 0.56 2.64
N VAL A 28 3.01 0.33 3.21
CA VAL A 28 2.11 1.40 3.68
C VAL A 28 2.79 2.30 4.70
N LEU A 29 3.52 1.74 5.68
CA LEU A 29 4.24 2.53 6.68
C LEU A 29 5.37 3.37 6.07
N VAL A 30 6.13 2.80 5.13
CA VAL A 30 7.19 3.52 4.43
C VAL A 30 6.60 4.69 3.64
N LEU A 31 5.54 4.45 2.87
CA LEU A 31 4.85 5.50 2.11
C LEU A 31 4.26 6.56 3.04
N ALA A 32 3.66 6.16 4.16
CA ALA A 32 3.13 7.10 5.13
C ALA A 32 4.20 8.05 5.69
N ASN A 33 5.39 7.52 5.95
CA ASN A 33 6.54 8.32 6.35
C ASN A 33 7.00 9.28 5.24
N GLN A 34 6.99 8.85 3.97
CA GLN A 34 7.34 9.74 2.84
C GLN A 34 6.33 10.88 2.65
N VAL A 35 5.04 10.63 2.93
CA VAL A 35 3.98 11.65 2.83
C VAL A 35 4.13 12.73 3.91
N GLY A 36 4.54 12.36 5.14
CA GLY A 36 4.89 13.31 6.21
C GLY A 36 3.77 14.21 6.73
N SER A 37 2.51 14.02 6.29
CA SER A 37 1.37 14.87 6.64
C SER A 37 0.20 14.06 7.18
N THR A 38 -0.11 14.25 8.47
CA THR A 38 -1.23 13.58 9.14
C THR A 38 -2.58 13.81 8.45
N HIS A 39 -2.83 15.03 7.95
CA HIS A 39 -4.09 15.33 7.26
C HIS A 39 -4.24 14.51 5.97
N VAL A 40 -3.16 14.39 5.18
CA VAL A 40 -3.15 13.58 3.95
C VAL A 40 -3.35 12.10 4.29
N LEU A 41 -2.69 11.59 5.32
CA LEU A 41 -2.83 10.20 5.75
C LEU A 41 -4.27 9.87 6.19
N LEU A 42 -4.93 10.78 6.93
CA LEU A 42 -6.33 10.61 7.32
C LEU A 42 -7.27 10.61 6.11
N ALA A 43 -7.01 11.46 5.11
CA ALA A 43 -7.77 11.46 3.86
C ALA A 43 -7.57 10.15 3.08
N CYS A 44 -6.35 9.61 3.01
CA CYS A 44 -6.06 8.33 2.39
C CYS A 44 -6.80 7.17 3.09
N LEU A 45 -6.85 7.16 4.42
CA LEU A 45 -7.60 6.15 5.18
C LEU A 45 -9.08 6.17 4.84
N LYS A 46 -9.69 7.36 4.80
CA LYS A 46 -11.09 7.53 4.42
C LYS A 46 -11.36 7.03 3.00
N ALA A 47 -10.52 7.42 2.04
CA ALA A 47 -10.63 6.98 0.66
C ALA A 47 -10.51 5.45 0.51
N ALA A 48 -9.60 4.81 1.25
CA ALA A 48 -9.44 3.36 1.25
C ALA A 48 -10.68 2.65 1.83
N GLN A 49 -11.29 3.19 2.89
CA GLN A 49 -12.54 2.66 3.47
C GLN A 49 -13.71 2.74 2.49
N GLU A 50 -13.84 3.86 1.77
CA GLU A 50 -14.89 4.05 0.77
C GLU A 50 -14.71 3.12 -0.45
N SER A 51 -13.46 2.86 -0.84
CA SER A 51 -13.14 2.00 -2.00
C SER A 51 -13.33 0.50 -1.72
N GLY A 52 -13.24 0.07 -0.45
CA GLY A 52 -13.45 -1.33 -0.04
C GLY A 52 -14.88 -1.67 0.37
N ALA A 53 -15.79 -0.71 0.37
CA ALA A 53 -17.19 -0.88 0.79
C ALA A 53 -18.15 -1.24 -0.37
N ALA A 54 -17.62 -1.72 -1.50
CA ALA A 54 -18.39 -2.19 -2.66
C ALA A 54 -18.44 -3.72 -2.74
#